data_AF-A0DEU6-F1
#
_entry.id   AF-A0DEU6-F1
#
_cell.length_a   1.000
_cell.length_b   1.000
_cell.length_c   1.000
_cell.angle_alpha   90.00
_cell.angle_beta   90.00
_cell.angle_gamma   90.00
#
_symmetry.space_group_name_H-M   'P 1'
#
loop_
_entity.id
_entity.type
_entity.pdbx_description
1 polymer ?
#
loop_
_entity_poly.entity_id
_entity_poly.type
_entity_poly.pdbx_seq_one_letter_code
_entity_poly.pdbx_strand_id
1 'polypeptide(L)'
;MKKNQKHICWICYQTNTHKRFKPCYCKGSLSYIHRKCLNEWATKQYNQNNQIIKCPNCKYEYLFAIKECYKLRNFSTWQFCDSIEKIVLICMTLGLIMISGLDFMSVSDYMQVDENDKQEVTMFKWVNRVHFGTVLIILCSATFNIVQMAVSKTELEILDIRY
;
A
#
# COMPACT_ATOMS: atom_id res chain seq x y z
N MET A 1 -22.35 44.73 19.23
CA MET A 1 -21.30 44.26 18.30
C MET A 1 -21.45 42.76 18.08
N LYS A 2 -22.00 42.31 16.94
CA LYS A 2 -22.05 40.88 16.60
C LYS A 2 -20.64 40.43 16.27
N LYS A 3 -20.00 39.64 17.15
CA LYS A 3 -18.67 39.05 16.87
C LYS A 3 -18.78 38.27 15.57
N ASN A 4 -18.03 38.70 14.54
CA ASN A 4 -17.76 37.90 13.34
C ASN A 4 -17.01 36.64 13.79
N GLN A 5 -17.75 35.62 14.23
CA GLN A 5 -17.20 34.32 14.58
C GLN A 5 -16.75 33.68 13.27
N LYS A 6 -15.48 33.89 12.92
CA LYS A 6 -14.87 33.20 11.79
C LYS A 6 -14.92 31.71 12.08
N HIS A 7 -15.82 31.02 11.40
CA HIS A 7 -16.00 29.58 11.50
C HIS A 7 -14.71 28.87 11.06
N ILE A 8 -14.03 28.23 12.02
CA ILE A 8 -12.78 27.51 11.82
C ILE A 8 -13.08 26.05 11.44
N CYS A 9 -12.28 25.48 10.54
CA CYS A 9 -12.33 24.03 10.29
C CYS A 9 -11.80 23.29 11.53
N TRP A 10 -12.59 22.38 12.13
CA TRP A 10 -12.15 21.67 13.34
C TRP A 10 -11.03 20.65 13.12
N ILE A 11 -10.73 20.27 11.86
CA ILE A 11 -9.65 19.34 11.53
C ILE A 11 -8.32 20.08 11.33
N CYS A 12 -8.29 21.11 10.48
CA CYS A 12 -7.04 21.80 10.14
C CYS A 12 -6.85 23.13 10.85
N TYR A 13 -7.83 23.57 11.66
CA TYR A 13 -7.82 24.82 12.42
C TYR A 13 -7.65 26.10 11.58
N GLN A 14 -7.81 26.02 10.26
CA GLN A 14 -7.63 27.15 9.34
C GLN A 14 -8.96 27.78 8.91
N THR A 15 -8.89 29.10 8.65
CA THR A 15 -10.00 29.94 8.13
C THR A 15 -9.91 30.24 6.62
N ASN A 16 -9.05 29.54 5.87
CA ASN A 16 -8.86 29.63 4.40
C ASN A 16 -10.14 29.80 3.54
N THR A 17 -9.97 30.27 2.31
CA THR A 17 -11.05 30.63 1.37
C THR A 17 -11.90 29.46 0.84
N HIS A 18 -11.50 28.20 1.06
CA HIS A 18 -12.28 27.05 0.61
C HIS A 18 -13.65 26.97 1.26
N LYS A 19 -14.67 26.59 0.47
CA LYS A 19 -16.07 26.47 0.92
C LYS A 19 -16.17 25.53 2.10
N ARG A 20 -16.60 26.07 3.24
CA ARG A 20 -16.95 25.31 4.45
C ARG A 20 -18.42 24.97 4.41
N PHE A 21 -18.75 23.87 5.05
CA PHE A 21 -20.13 23.48 5.26
C PHE A 21 -20.25 22.78 6.60
N LYS A 22 -21.51 22.55 6.99
CA LYS A 22 -21.89 21.86 8.21
C LYS A 22 -22.33 20.44 7.84
N PRO A 23 -21.53 19.40 8.12
CA PRO A 23 -21.82 18.02 7.71
C PRO A 23 -22.69 17.27 8.73
N CYS A 24 -22.94 17.86 9.89
CA CYS A 24 -23.64 17.23 11.01
C CYS A 24 -24.32 18.27 11.92
N TYR A 25 -25.10 17.81 12.91
CA TYR A 25 -25.90 18.69 13.77
C TYR A 25 -25.12 19.42 14.88
N CYS A 26 -23.79 19.38 14.88
CA CYS A 26 -22.97 20.12 15.84
C CYS A 26 -23.30 21.63 15.84
N LYS A 27 -23.17 22.25 17.02
CA LYS A 27 -23.37 23.70 17.21
C LYS A 27 -22.03 24.40 17.42
N GLY A 28 -21.96 25.70 17.12
CA GLY A 28 -20.76 26.51 17.34
C GLY A 28 -19.64 26.26 16.33
N SER A 29 -18.40 26.57 16.72
CA SER A 29 -17.20 26.50 15.87
C SER A 29 -16.86 25.09 15.39
N LEU A 30 -17.21 24.05 16.15
CA LEU A 30 -16.97 22.64 15.81
C LEU A 30 -17.86 22.11 14.68
N SER A 31 -18.83 22.89 14.23
CA SER A 31 -19.77 22.47 13.19
C SER A 31 -19.25 22.64 11.76
N TYR A 32 -18.19 23.43 11.57
CA TYR A 32 -17.70 23.79 10.24
C TYR A 32 -16.47 23.00 9.84
N ILE A 33 -16.43 22.54 8.58
CA ILE A 33 -15.34 21.75 8.03
C ILE A 33 -15.12 22.06 6.56
N HIS A 34 -13.90 21.83 6.06
CA HIS A 34 -13.64 21.78 4.62
C HIS A 34 -14.00 20.39 4.06
N ARG A 35 -14.52 20.34 2.82
CA ARG A 35 -14.83 19.07 2.14
C ARG A 35 -13.60 18.16 2.04
N LYS A 36 -12.45 18.71 1.66
CA LYS A 36 -11.18 17.96 1.59
C LYS A 36 -10.78 17.38 2.95
N CYS A 37 -10.81 18.19 4.01
CA CYS A 37 -10.45 17.73 5.36
C CYS A 37 -11.38 16.61 5.84
N LEU A 38 -12.69 16.71 5.56
CA LEU A 38 -13.66 15.68 5.95
C LEU A 38 -13.42 14.37 5.19
N ASN A 39 -13.19 14.42 3.87
CA ASN A 39 -12.90 13.23 3.05
C ASN A 39 -11.60 12.54 3.49
N GLU A 40 -10.53 13.30 3.75
CA GLU A 40 -9.25 12.75 4.22
C GLU A 40 -9.39 12.11 5.60
N TRP A 41 -10.10 12.76 6.52
CA TRP A 41 -10.37 12.19 7.84
C TRP A 41 -11.24 10.93 7.76
N ALA A 42 -12.29 10.95 6.93
CA ALA A 42 -13.15 9.79 6.71
C ALA A 42 -12.37 8.61 6.11
N THR A 43 -11.54 8.85 5.09
CA THR A 43 -10.70 7.82 4.47
C THR A 43 -9.75 7.18 5.49
N LYS A 44 -9.14 7.99 6.38
CA LYS A 44 -8.30 7.47 7.46
C LYS A 44 -9.08 6.60 8.45
N GLN A 45 -10.29 7.00 8.82
CA GLN A 45 -11.16 6.23 9.72
C GLN A 45 -11.56 4.89 9.08
N TYR A 46 -11.91 4.89 7.79
CA TYR A 46 -12.27 3.69 7.06
C TYR A 46 -11.13 2.67 7.00
N ASN A 47 -9.90 3.13 6.71
CA ASN A 47 -8.71 2.29 6.70
C ASN A 47 -8.35 1.71 8.09
N GLN A 48 -8.87 2.28 9.18
CA GLN A 48 -8.71 1.80 10.56
C GLN A 48 -9.83 0.82 10.97
N ASN A 49 -10.50 0.18 10.02
CA ASN A 49 -11.63 -0.75 10.20
C ASN A 49 -12.97 -0.12 10.64
N ASN A 50 -13.14 1.20 10.56
CA ASN A 50 -14.45 1.81 10.78
C ASN A 50 -15.26 1.84 9.49
N GLN A 51 -16.04 0.78 9.23
CA GLN A 51 -17.00 0.73 8.12
C GLN A 51 -18.11 1.78 8.24
N ILE A 52 -18.40 2.24 9.47
CA ILE A 52 -19.37 3.30 9.75
C ILE A 52 -18.63 4.49 10.34
N ILE A 53 -18.66 5.61 9.63
CA ILE A 53 -17.98 6.84 10.05
C ILE A 53 -19.00 7.76 10.69
N LYS A 54 -18.81 8.08 11.97
CA LYS A 54 -19.72 8.94 12.74
C LYS A 54 -19.01 10.20 13.21
N CYS A 55 -19.74 11.30 13.31
CA CYS A 55 -19.24 12.50 13.96
C CYS A 55 -18.78 12.17 15.39
N PRO A 56 -17.56 12.54 15.81
CA PRO A 56 -17.08 12.21 17.16
C PRO A 56 -17.92 12.86 18.26
N ASN A 57 -18.49 14.04 17.96
CA ASN A 57 -19.16 14.90 18.92
C ASN A 57 -20.68 14.66 19.01
N CYS A 58 -21.38 14.63 17.87
CA CYS A 58 -22.84 14.42 17.85
C CYS A 58 -23.28 13.02 17.39
N LYS A 59 -22.34 12.12 17.08
CA LYS A 59 -22.59 10.74 16.61
C LYS A 59 -23.40 10.60 15.32
N TYR A 60 -23.66 11.70 14.61
CA TYR A 60 -24.27 11.68 13.28
C TYR A 60 -23.48 10.78 12.31
N GLU A 61 -24.17 9.87 11.63
CA GLU A 61 -23.56 8.93 10.69
C GLU A 61 -23.38 9.60 9.32
N TYR A 62 -22.17 9.56 8.78
CA TYR A 62 -21.89 10.11 7.46
C TYR A 62 -22.18 9.07 6.37
N LEU A 63 -22.87 9.50 5.31
CA LEU A 63 -23.08 8.70 4.10
C LEU A 63 -21.99 9.01 3.08
N PHE A 64 -21.21 8.00 2.70
CA PHE A 64 -20.13 8.12 1.73
C PHE A 64 -20.21 7.06 0.65
N ALA A 65 -19.81 7.42 -0.57
CA ALA A 65 -19.49 6.50 -1.64
C ALA A 65 -18.02 6.13 -1.55
N ILE A 66 -17.74 4.84 -1.71
CA ILE A 66 -16.39 4.36 -1.93
C ILE A 66 -16.06 4.61 -3.40
N LYS A 67 -15.05 5.45 -3.66
CA LYS A 67 -14.49 5.59 -5.00
C LYS A 67 -13.17 4.84 -5.03
N GLU A 68 -13.12 3.79 -5.86
CA GLU A 68 -11.85 3.09 -6.12
C GLU A 68 -10.97 3.98 -6.99
N CYS A 69 -10.14 4.80 -6.35
CA CYS A 69 -9.08 5.55 -7.01
C CYS A 69 -7.74 4.87 -6.71
N TYR A 70 -6.96 4.60 -7.75
CA TYR A 70 -5.57 4.16 -7.65
C TYR A 70 -4.69 5.41 -7.53
N LYS A 71 -4.14 5.67 -6.33
CA LYS A 71 -3.18 6.76 -6.14
C LYS A 71 -1.79 6.19 -5.95
N LEU A 72 -0.80 6.83 -6.57
CA LEU A 72 0.59 6.51 -6.25
C LEU A 72 0.88 6.96 -4.81
N ARG A 73 1.32 6.04 -3.96
CA ARG A 73 1.69 6.32 -2.58
C ARG A 73 3.01 7.09 -2.57
N ASN A 74 3.02 8.29 -1.99
CA ASN A 74 4.26 9.06 -1.83
C ASN A 74 5.27 8.28 -0.97
N PHE A 75 6.53 8.24 -1.43
CA PHE A 75 7.64 7.53 -0.78
C PHE A 75 7.78 7.84 0.71
N SER A 76 7.54 9.10 1.10
CA SER A 76 7.58 9.56 2.50
C SER A 76 6.59 8.87 3.45
N THR A 77 5.59 8.14 2.95
CA THR A 77 4.57 7.48 3.79
C THR A 77 4.82 5.99 3.99
N TRP A 78 5.95 5.44 3.52
CA TRP A 78 6.32 4.04 3.74
C TRP A 78 6.54 3.76 5.24
N GLN A 79 5.79 2.81 5.78
CA GLN A 79 5.83 2.43 7.19
C GLN A 79 6.91 1.35 7.40
N PHE A 80 7.45 1.21 8.62
CA PHE A 80 8.58 0.30 8.85
C PHE A 80 8.26 -1.19 8.60
N CYS A 81 7.02 -1.65 8.80
CA CYS A 81 6.60 -3.02 8.52
C CYS A 81 6.65 -3.38 7.02
N ASP A 82 6.42 -2.41 6.14
CA ASP A 82 6.52 -2.55 4.68
C ASP A 82 7.97 -2.86 4.24
N SER A 83 8.95 -2.60 5.09
CA SER A 83 10.37 -2.83 4.80
C SER A 83 10.81 -4.28 5.06
N ILE A 84 10.20 -4.97 6.03
CA ILE A 84 10.61 -6.33 6.42
C ILE A 84 10.34 -7.31 5.29
N GLU A 85 9.17 -7.24 4.67
CA GLU A 85 8.79 -8.10 3.54
C GLU A 85 9.77 -7.96 2.36
N LYS A 86 10.22 -6.73 2.07
CA LYS A 86 11.19 -6.44 1.01
C LYS A 86 12.57 -6.99 1.32
N ILE A 87 13.02 -6.85 2.57
CA ILE A 87 14.32 -7.36 3.00
C ILE A 87 14.33 -8.89 2.85
N VAL A 88 13.24 -9.57 3.24
CA VAL A 88 13.12 -11.03 3.11
C VAL A 88 13.20 -11.45 1.64
N LEU A 89 12.48 -10.77 0.73
CA LEU A 89 12.54 -11.06 -0.71
C LEU A 89 13.94 -10.84 -1.28
N ILE A 90 14.61 -9.75 -0.93
CA ILE A 90 15.99 -9.47 -1.38
C ILE A 90 16.94 -10.57 -0.88
N CYS A 91 16.86 -10.95 0.41
CA CYS A 91 17.69 -12.02 0.97
C CYS A 91 17.45 -13.36 0.26
N MET A 92 16.19 -13.71 -0.05
CA MET A 92 15.86 -14.93 -0.79
C MET A 92 16.44 -14.91 -2.21
N THR A 93 16.36 -13.77 -2.91
CA THR A 93 16.95 -13.66 -4.26
C THR A 93 18.47 -13.79 -4.25
N LEU A 94 19.16 -13.14 -3.30
CA LEU A 94 20.61 -13.23 -3.15
C LEU A 94 21.06 -14.66 -2.82
N GLY A 95 20.32 -15.36 -1.96
CA GLY A 95 20.59 -16.77 -1.63
C GLY A 95 20.48 -17.69 -2.84
N LEU A 96 19.47 -17.51 -3.69
CA LEU A 96 19.33 -18.29 -4.91
C LEU A 96 20.41 -17.98 -5.95
N ILE A 97 20.85 -16.73 -6.05
CA ILE A 97 21.97 -16.35 -6.91
C ILE A 97 23.25 -17.07 -6.46
N MET A 98 23.51 -17.12 -5.15
CA MET A 98 24.64 -17.88 -4.61
C MET A 98 24.56 -19.37 -4.93
N ILE A 99 23.40 -20.00 -4.74
CA ILE A 99 23.18 -21.42 -5.07
C ILE A 99 23.44 -21.66 -6.56
N SER A 100 22.89 -20.82 -7.44
CA SER A 100 23.12 -20.95 -8.89
C SER A 100 24.59 -20.77 -9.29
N GLY A 101 25.35 -19.95 -8.56
CA GLY A 101 26.80 -19.81 -8.76
C GLY A 101 27.57 -21.07 -8.36
N LEU A 102 27.17 -21.72 -7.26
CA LEU A 102 27.76 -23.00 -6.84
C LEU A 102 27.43 -24.13 -7.82
N ASP A 103 26.22 -24.14 -8.37
CA ASP A 103 25.82 -25.08 -9.43
C ASP A 103 26.62 -24.86 -10.72
N PHE A 104 26.92 -23.60 -11.07
CA PHE A 104 27.75 -23.29 -12.24
C PHE A 104 29.20 -23.77 -12.09
N MET A 105 29.78 -23.62 -10.89
CA MET A 105 31.13 -24.11 -10.58
C MET A 105 31.20 -25.65 -10.64
N SER A 106 30.17 -26.35 -10.19
CA SER A 106 30.12 -27.81 -10.32
C SER A 106 29.91 -28.29 -11.77
N VAL A 107 29.24 -27.49 -12.61
CA VAL A 107 29.10 -27.76 -14.05
C VAL A 107 30.42 -27.57 -14.83
N SER A 108 31.34 -26.71 -14.39
CA SER A 108 32.65 -26.60 -15.05
C SER A 108 33.53 -27.82 -14.80
N ASP A 109 33.46 -28.41 -13.60
CA ASP A 109 34.16 -29.67 -13.29
C ASP A 109 33.53 -30.85 -14.05
N TYR A 110 32.23 -30.75 -14.33
CA TYR A 110 31.44 -31.74 -15.07
C TYR A 110 31.85 -31.88 -16.57
N MET A 111 32.45 -30.87 -17.20
CA MET A 111 32.88 -30.93 -18.63
C MET A 111 34.00 -31.96 -18.90
N GLN A 112 34.58 -32.58 -17.87
CA GLN A 112 35.59 -33.64 -17.99
C GLN A 112 35.02 -35.07 -17.85
N VAL A 113 33.71 -35.24 -17.66
CA VAL A 113 33.08 -36.54 -17.38
C VAL A 113 32.87 -37.38 -18.65
N ASP A 114 33.19 -38.67 -18.56
CA ASP A 114 33.22 -39.65 -19.65
C ASP A 114 31.81 -40.02 -20.18
N GLU A 115 31.74 -40.54 -21.40
CA GLU A 115 30.47 -40.68 -22.16
C GLU A 115 29.44 -41.66 -21.54
N ASN A 116 29.89 -42.54 -20.64
CA ASN A 116 29.06 -43.54 -19.97
C ASN A 116 28.22 -42.98 -18.80
N ASP A 117 28.50 -41.78 -18.28
CA ASP A 117 27.82 -41.22 -17.09
C ASP A 117 26.67 -40.26 -17.40
N LYS A 118 26.15 -40.28 -18.64
CA LYS A 118 25.08 -39.40 -19.16
C LYS A 118 23.81 -39.34 -18.29
N GLN A 119 23.54 -40.36 -17.47
CA GLN A 119 22.36 -40.41 -16.59
C GLN A 119 22.46 -39.42 -15.41
N GLU A 120 23.63 -39.25 -14.79
CA GLU A 120 23.80 -38.32 -13.65
C GLU A 120 23.76 -36.83 -14.09
N VAL A 121 24.25 -36.55 -15.30
CA VAL A 121 24.22 -35.23 -15.97
C VAL A 121 22.82 -34.70 -16.18
N THR A 122 21.90 -35.63 -16.47
CA THR A 122 20.54 -35.28 -16.84
C THR A 122 19.85 -34.65 -15.63
N MET A 123 20.11 -35.17 -14.42
CA MET A 123 19.65 -34.57 -13.16
C MET A 123 20.14 -33.14 -12.98
N PHE A 124 21.43 -32.85 -13.25
CA PHE A 124 21.99 -31.51 -13.14
C PHE A 124 21.33 -30.48 -14.09
N LYS A 125 21.00 -30.88 -15.31
CA LYS A 125 20.24 -30.02 -16.25
C LYS A 125 18.84 -29.70 -15.74
N TRP A 126 18.16 -30.65 -15.11
CA TRP A 126 16.86 -30.43 -14.48
C TRP A 126 16.95 -29.50 -13.28
N VAL A 127 17.98 -29.67 -12.43
CA VAL A 127 18.26 -28.79 -11.28
C VAL A 127 18.44 -27.34 -11.74
N ASN A 128 19.31 -27.07 -12.71
CA ASN A 128 19.50 -25.71 -13.25
C ASN A 128 18.23 -25.12 -13.87
N ARG A 129 17.40 -25.93 -14.53
CA ARG A 129 16.13 -25.49 -15.12
C ARG A 129 15.08 -25.15 -14.05
N VAL A 130 15.07 -25.88 -12.94
CA VAL A 130 14.23 -25.59 -11.77
C VAL A 130 14.71 -24.32 -11.07
N HIS A 131 16.03 -24.14 -10.88
CA HIS A 131 16.59 -22.93 -10.26
C HIS A 131 16.31 -21.66 -11.08
N PHE A 132 16.44 -21.72 -12.40
CA PHE A 132 16.09 -20.58 -13.25
C PHE A 132 14.59 -20.24 -13.15
N GLY A 133 13.74 -21.27 -13.09
CA GLY A 133 12.30 -21.10 -12.87
C GLY A 133 11.96 -20.45 -11.53
N THR A 134 12.60 -20.86 -10.43
CA THR A 134 12.34 -20.30 -9.10
C THR A 134 12.82 -18.85 -8.96
N VAL A 135 13.96 -18.50 -9.55
CA VAL A 135 14.44 -17.11 -9.60
C VAL A 135 13.46 -16.21 -10.35
N LEU A 136 12.95 -16.65 -11.50
CA LEU A 136 11.95 -15.89 -12.27
C LEU A 136 10.64 -15.68 -11.48
N ILE A 137 10.15 -16.72 -10.80
CA ILE A 137 8.92 -16.63 -9.98
C ILE A 137 9.09 -15.59 -8.86
N ILE A 138 10.24 -15.58 -8.18
CA ILE A 138 10.50 -14.63 -7.09
C ILE A 138 10.67 -13.20 -7.63
N LEU A 139 11.30 -13.02 -8.80
CA LEU A 139 11.36 -11.71 -9.44
C LEU A 139 9.96 -11.19 -9.83
N CYS A 140 9.11 -12.06 -10.36
CA CYS A 140 7.71 -11.73 -10.65
C CYS A 140 6.91 -11.40 -9.38
N SER A 141 7.10 -12.15 -8.29
CA SER A 141 6.40 -11.85 -7.02
C SER A 141 6.91 -10.55 -6.39
N ALA A 142 8.21 -10.29 -6.45
CA ALA A 142 8.81 -9.06 -5.94
C ALA A 142 8.32 -7.84 -6.72
N THR A 143 8.28 -7.91 -8.05
CA THR A 143 7.73 -6.82 -8.88
C THR A 143 6.24 -6.60 -8.64
N PHE A 144 5.45 -7.67 -8.49
CA PHE A 144 4.04 -7.57 -8.11
C PHE A 144 3.84 -6.89 -6.75
N ASN A 145 4.59 -7.27 -5.72
CA ASN A 145 4.49 -6.66 -4.40
C ASN A 145 4.94 -5.19 -4.43
N ILE A 146 5.99 -4.85 -5.17
CA ILE A 146 6.41 -3.45 -5.37
C ILE A 146 5.28 -2.62 -6.00
N VAL A 147 4.60 -3.16 -7.02
CA VAL A 147 3.46 -2.49 -7.68
C VAL A 147 2.29 -2.30 -6.72
N GLN A 148 1.92 -3.34 -5.96
CA GLN A 148 0.85 -3.25 -4.95
C GLN A 148 1.16 -2.19 -3.89
N MET A 149 2.42 -2.04 -3.50
CA MET A 149 2.83 -1.04 -2.51
C MET A 149 2.90 0.39 -3.06
N ALA A 150 3.22 0.52 -4.34
CA ALA A 150 3.20 1.81 -5.02
C ALA A 150 1.77 2.36 -5.16
N VAL A 151 0.77 1.50 -5.12
CA VAL A 151 -0.63 1.86 -5.36
C VAL A 151 -1.43 1.83 -4.07
N SER A 152 -1.85 2.99 -3.55
CA SER A 152 -2.85 3.05 -2.49
C SER A 152 -4.25 2.92 -3.06
N LYS A 153 -5.07 2.09 -2.42
CA LYS A 153 -6.47 1.86 -2.78
C LYS A 153 -7.36 2.62 -1.78
N THR A 154 -8.28 3.42 -2.31
CA THR A 154 -9.43 4.09 -1.66
C THR A 154 -9.29 5.59 -1.34
N GLU A 155 -10.23 6.35 -1.91
CA GLU A 155 -10.59 7.71 -1.48
C GLU A 155 -12.11 7.70 -1.26
N LEU A 156 -12.56 8.15 -0.08
CA LEU A 156 -13.99 8.24 0.22
C LEU A 156 -14.54 9.60 -0.21
N GLU A 157 -15.67 9.58 -0.93
CA GLU A 157 -16.39 10.77 -1.34
C GLU A 157 -17.75 10.84 -0.65
N ILE A 158 -18.02 11.91 0.10
CA ILE A 158 -19.26 12.05 0.86
C ILE A 158 -20.41 12.46 -0.06
N LEU A 159 -21.44 11.59 -0.08
CA LEU A 159 -22.60 11.67 -0.97
C LEU A 159 -23.64 12.67 -0.49
N ASP A 160 -23.80 12.84 0.83
CA ASP A 160 -24.95 13.56 1.37
C ASP A 160 -24.52 14.66 2.35
N ILE A 161 -24.89 15.91 2.02
CA ILE A 161 -24.96 17.01 2.97
C ILE A 161 -26.45 17.32 3.10
N ARG A 162 -27.19 16.53 3.89
CA ARG A 162 -28.58 16.89 4.21
C ARG A 162 -28.55 18.19 5.03
N TYR A 163 -29.06 19.25 4.42
CA TYR A 163 -29.30 20.55 5.04
C TYR A 163 -30.59 20.52 5.85
#